data_AF-A0A7V5PMW4-F1
#
_entry.id   AF-A0A7V5PMW4-F1
#
_cell.length_a   1.000
_cell.length_b   1.000
_cell.length_c   1.000
_cell.angle_alpha   90.00
_cell.angle_beta   90.00
_cell.angle_gamma   90.00
#
_symmetry.space_group_name_H-M   'P 1'
#
loop_
_entity.id
_entity.type
_entity.pdbx_description
1 polymer ?
#
loop_
_entity_poly.entity_id
_entity_poly.type
_entity_poly.pdbx_seq_one_letter_code
_entity_poly.pdbx_strand_id
1 'polypeptide(L)'
;MKSLLKQINKLLMMLIMWLTPSCEVITKKVSESLDHKLSPYDRLMIRLHTMECHLCARYRTQLLALHEAVQRLSDRFDELDDARLPEESKARIRKTLRRHSDPTSNSPSA
;
A
#
# COMPACT_ATOMS: atom_id res chain seq x y z
N MET A 1 35.07 23.30 0.54
CA MET A 1 34.10 22.42 1.23
C MET A 1 32.65 22.57 0.74
N LYS A 2 32.06 23.76 0.67
CA LYS A 2 30.64 23.94 0.26
C LYS A 2 30.32 23.43 -1.16
N SER A 3 31.27 23.52 -2.11
CA SER A 3 31.11 23.00 -3.48
C SER A 3 31.07 21.47 -3.53
N LEU A 4 31.91 20.79 -2.73
CA LEU A 4 31.95 19.34 -2.62
C LEU A 4 30.67 18.78 -2.01
N LEU A 5 30.14 19.41 -0.96
CA LEU A 5 28.83 19.04 -0.37
C LEU A 5 27.69 19.15 -1.38
N LYS A 6 27.67 20.21 -2.20
CA LYS A 6 26.66 20.37 -3.26
C LYS A 6 26.79 19.32 -4.37
N GLN A 7 28.02 18.99 -4.77
CA GLN A 7 28.29 17.96 -5.77
C GLN A 7 27.91 16.56 -5.28
N ILE A 8 28.25 16.23 -4.02
CA ILE A 8 27.85 14.97 -3.38
C ILE A 8 26.33 14.88 -3.31
N ASN A 9 25.64 15.95 -2.92
CA ASN A 9 24.18 15.94 -2.86
C ASN A 9 23.57 15.72 -4.25
N LYS A 10 24.08 16.41 -5.29
CA LYS A 10 23.59 16.22 -6.67
C LYS A 10 23.76 14.78 -7.17
N LEU A 11 24.90 14.16 -6.90
CA LEU A 11 25.14 12.75 -7.25
C LEU A 11 24.21 11.82 -6.47
N LEU A 12 23.96 12.10 -5.19
CA LEU A 12 23.03 11.35 -4.36
C LEU A 12 21.60 11.42 -4.91
N MET A 13 21.09 12.61 -5.26
CA MET A 13 19.74 12.75 -5.83
C MET A 13 19.62 12.02 -7.17
N MET A 14 20.63 12.13 -8.04
CA MET A 14 20.64 11.39 -9.32
C MET A 14 20.64 9.87 -9.10
N LEU A 15 21.40 9.38 -8.11
CA LEU A 15 21.44 7.95 -7.77
C LEU A 15 20.08 7.48 -7.23
N ILE A 16 19.45 8.24 -6.34
CA ILE A 16 18.13 7.89 -5.77
C ILE A 16 17.07 7.84 -6.89
N MET A 17 17.07 8.81 -7.80
CA MET A 17 16.16 8.83 -8.94
C MET A 17 16.36 7.61 -9.85
N TRP A 18 17.61 7.18 -10.06
CA TRP A 18 17.93 6.01 -10.90
C TRP A 18 17.64 4.67 -10.21
N LEU A 19 17.87 4.58 -8.90
CA LEU A 19 17.69 3.35 -8.12
C LEU A 19 16.22 3.07 -7.78
N THR A 20 15.41 4.11 -7.67
CA THR A 20 14.01 3.95 -7.28
C THR A 20 13.13 3.53 -8.47
N PRO A 21 12.10 2.70 -8.23
CA PRO A 21 11.10 2.36 -9.26
C PRO A 21 10.39 3.60 -9.80
N SER A 22 9.74 3.44 -10.97
CA SER A 22 8.97 4.50 -11.60
C SER A 22 7.81 4.99 -10.73
N CYS A 23 7.33 6.22 -11.00
CA CYS A 23 6.18 6.80 -10.31
C CYS A 23 4.96 5.87 -10.31
N GLU A 24 4.68 5.17 -11.42
CA GLU A 24 3.56 4.22 -11.52
C GLU A 24 3.68 3.05 -10.54
N VAL A 25 4.89 2.49 -10.40
CA VAL A 25 5.13 1.40 -9.45
C VAL A 25 4.98 1.92 -8.03
N ILE A 26 5.53 3.10 -7.75
CA ILE A 26 5.46 3.71 -6.42
C ILE A 26 4.03 4.05 -6.02
N THR A 27 3.22 4.62 -6.90
CA THR A 27 1.81 4.93 -6.59
C THR A 27 1.00 3.66 -6.33
N LYS A 28 1.22 2.58 -7.10
CA LYS A 28 0.63 1.26 -6.83
C LYS A 28 1.05 0.73 -5.45
N LYS A 29 2.34 0.78 -5.12
CA LYS A 29 2.84 0.35 -3.80
C LYS A 29 2.29 1.20 -2.65
N VAL A 30 2.14 2.50 -2.85
CA VAL A 30 1.50 3.39 -1.86
C VAL A 30 0.04 2.98 -1.63
N SER A 31 -0.71 2.68 -2.68
CA SER A 31 -2.09 2.16 -2.56
C SER A 31 -2.13 0.82 -1.84
N GLU A 32 -1.28 -0.12 -2.26
CA GLU A 32 -1.17 -1.47 -1.68
C GLU A 32 -0.84 -1.43 -0.17
N SER A 33 -0.12 -0.40 0.28
CA SER A 33 0.19 -0.20 1.70
C SER A 33 -1.01 0.09 2.60
N LEU A 34 -2.15 0.44 2.01
CA LEU A 34 -3.41 0.63 2.73
C LEU A 34 -4.17 -0.69 2.92
N ASP A 35 -3.96 -1.65 2.02
CA ASP A 35 -4.66 -2.94 2.06
C ASP A 35 -3.94 -3.93 2.96
N HIS A 36 -2.60 -3.92 2.93
CA HIS A 36 -1.80 -4.83 3.75
C HIS A 36 -0.41 -4.29 4.08
N LYS A 37 0.28 -4.99 4.99
CA LYS A 37 1.64 -4.65 5.38
C LYS A 37 2.60 -4.94 4.22
N LEU A 38 3.15 -3.87 3.65
CA LEU A 38 4.24 -3.97 2.69
C LEU A 38 5.51 -4.55 3.29
N SER A 39 6.32 -5.17 2.42
CA SER A 39 7.69 -5.59 2.71
C SER A 39 8.57 -4.39 3.14
N PRO A 40 9.63 -4.62 3.93
CA PRO A 40 10.57 -3.56 4.32
C PRO A 40 11.22 -2.87 3.11
N TYR A 41 11.49 -3.63 2.04
CA TYR A 41 12.07 -3.13 0.80
C TYR A 41 11.12 -2.14 0.10
N ASP A 42 9.84 -2.50 -0.06
CA ASP A 42 8.86 -1.61 -0.70
C ASP A 42 8.68 -0.31 0.09
N ARG A 43 8.68 -0.39 1.43
CA ARG A 43 8.60 0.79 2.29
C ARG A 43 9.81 1.71 2.09
N LEU A 44 11.01 1.14 1.93
CA LEU A 44 12.22 1.91 1.67
C LEU A 44 12.15 2.59 0.30
N MET A 45 11.74 1.88 -0.75
CA MET A 45 11.63 2.43 -2.10
C MET A 45 10.62 3.58 -2.18
N ILE A 46 9.47 3.44 -1.51
CA ILE A 46 8.50 4.53 -1.42
C ILE A 46 9.12 5.76 -0.75
N ARG A 47 9.79 5.59 0.40
CA ARG A 47 10.43 6.71 1.11
C ARG A 47 11.42 7.43 0.21
N LEU A 48 12.37 6.69 -0.37
CA LEU A 48 13.41 7.25 -1.24
C LEU A 48 12.81 8.00 -2.43
N HIS A 49 11.81 7.43 -3.09
CA HIS A 49 11.20 8.08 -4.25
C HIS A 49 10.42 9.34 -3.87
N THR A 50 9.68 9.32 -2.75
CA THR A 50 8.91 10.50 -2.30
C THR A 50 9.78 11.63 -1.75
N MET A 51 11.04 11.38 -1.40
CA MET A 51 11.99 12.44 -1.03
C MET A 51 12.36 13.31 -2.24
N GLU A 52 12.51 12.70 -3.41
CA GLU A 52 12.91 13.38 -4.65
C GLU A 52 11.72 13.80 -5.54
N CYS A 53 10.61 13.08 -5.46
CA CYS A 53 9.44 13.30 -6.30
C CYS A 53 8.29 13.93 -5.52
N HIS A 54 8.13 15.25 -5.68
CA HIS A 54 7.08 16.03 -5.02
C HIS A 54 5.66 15.55 -5.36
N LEU A 55 5.43 15.06 -6.59
CA LEU A 55 4.12 14.55 -7.02
C LEU A 55 3.74 13.28 -6.24
N CYS A 56 4.68 12.33 -6.13
CA CYS A 56 4.47 11.09 -5.38
C CYS A 56 4.33 11.36 -3.87
N ALA A 57 5.06 12.34 -3.33
CA ALA A 57 4.89 12.79 -1.95
C ALA A 57 3.47 13.33 -1.71
N ARG A 58 2.99 14.23 -2.58
CA ARG A 58 1.65 14.80 -2.48
C ARG A 58 0.56 13.73 -2.64
N TYR A 59 0.72 12.82 -3.61
CA TYR A 59 -0.21 11.71 -3.81
C TYR A 59 -0.34 10.86 -2.54
N ARG A 60 0.79 10.48 -1.93
CA ARG A 60 0.81 9.70 -0.69
C ARG A 60 0.06 10.40 0.44
N THR A 61 0.30 11.70 0.64
CA THR A 61 -0.39 12.48 1.67
C THR A 61 -1.89 12.55 1.43
N GLN A 62 -2.32 12.82 0.19
CA GLN A 62 -3.74 12.89 -0.17
C GLN A 62 -4.45 11.54 0.02
N LEU A 63 -3.81 10.46 -0.43
CA LEU A 63 -4.38 9.13 -0.32
C LEU A 63 -4.55 8.70 1.14
N LEU A 64 -3.55 8.96 1.99
CA LEU A 64 -3.64 8.67 3.42
C LEU A 64 -4.73 9.48 4.12
N ALA A 65 -4.86 10.77 3.78
CA ALA A 65 -5.91 11.62 4.34
C ALA A 65 -7.32 11.14 3.93
N LEU A 66 -7.50 10.74 2.67
CA LEU A 66 -8.76 10.16 2.20
C LEU A 66 -9.08 8.86 2.92
N HIS A 67 -8.10 7.96 3.03
CA HIS A 67 -8.27 6.68 3.72
C HIS A 67 -8.68 6.88 5.18
N GLU A 68 -8.01 7.80 5.89
CA GLU A 68 -8.34 8.11 7.28
C GLU A 68 -9.73 8.74 7.43
N ALA A 69 -10.12 9.63 6.51
CA ALA A 69 -11.46 10.22 6.50
C ALA A 69 -12.55 9.16 6.28
N VAL A 70 -12.32 8.20 5.38
CA VAL A 70 -13.25 7.08 5.13
C VAL A 70 -13.31 6.15 6.34
N GLN A 71 -12.19 5.81 6.98
CA GLN A 71 -12.18 4.98 8.18
C GLN A 71 -12.98 5.59 9.32
N ARG A 72 -12.76 6.88 9.62
CA ARG A 72 -13.55 7.60 10.65
C ARG A 72 -15.04 7.62 10.36
N LEU A 73 -15.43 7.58 9.09
CA LEU A 73 -16.82 7.53 8.68
C LEU A 73 -17.39 6.11 8.81
N SER A 74 -16.61 5.08 8.47
CA SER A 74 -16.96 3.67 8.69
C SER A 74 -17.24 3.40 10.17
N ASP A 75 -16.37 3.89 11.07
CA ASP A 75 -16.55 3.73 12.51
C ASP A 75 -17.89 4.32 12.99
N ARG A 76 -18.35 5.41 12.36
CA ARG A 76 -19.66 6.03 12.66
C ARG A 76 -20.83 5.27 12.06
N PHE A 77 -20.65 4.61 10.91
CA PHE A 77 -21.71 3.80 10.29
C PHE A 77 -21.89 2.46 10.99
N ASP A 78 -20.82 1.82 11.45
CA ASP A 78 -20.90 0.58 12.24
C ASP A 78 -21.64 0.80 13.58
N GLU A 79 -21.66 2.04 14.09
CA GLU A 79 -22.40 2.42 15.29
C GLU A 79 -23.90 2.64 15.02
N LEU A 80 -24.29 2.89 13.76
CA LEU A 80 -25.66 3.17 13.32
C LEU A 80 -26.32 2.00 12.59
N ASP A 81 -25.53 1.05 12.06
CA ASP A 81 -26.00 -0.03 11.21
C ASP A 81 -25.70 -1.41 11.83
N ASP A 82 -26.74 -2.08 12.30
CA ASP A 82 -26.67 -3.45 12.83
C ASP A 82 -26.77 -4.51 11.69
N ALA A 83 -26.60 -4.08 10.43
CA ALA A 83 -26.62 -4.93 9.23
C ALA A 83 -25.46 -5.93 9.21
N ARG A 84 -25.63 -7.01 9.96
CA ARG A 84 -24.76 -8.17 9.93
C ARG A 84 -25.18 -9.09 8.78
N LEU A 85 -24.18 -9.66 8.11
CA LEU A 85 -24.43 -10.78 7.19
C LEU A 85 -25.20 -11.88 7.92
N PRO A 86 -26.26 -12.46 7.31
CA PRO A 86 -26.90 -13.65 7.84
C PRO A 86 -25.88 -14.77 8.08
N GLU A 87 -26.04 -15.54 9.15
CA GLU A 87 -25.05 -16.57 9.54
C GLU A 87 -24.82 -17.61 8.43
N GLU A 88 -25.85 -17.94 7.64
CA GLU A 88 -25.72 -18.80 6.46
C GLU A 88 -24.76 -18.21 5.41
N SER A 89 -24.88 -16.90 5.14
CA SER A 89 -24.00 -16.19 4.20
C SER A 89 -22.56 -16.17 4.73
N LYS A 90 -22.36 -15.93 6.04
CA LYS A 90 -21.03 -16.01 6.67
C LYS A 90 -20.44 -17.42 6.56
N ALA A 91 -21.23 -18.46 6.79
CA ALA A 91 -20.78 -19.85 6.71
C ALA A 91 -20.33 -20.22 5.29
N ARG A 92 -21.10 -19.80 4.26
CA ARG A 92 -20.74 -19.98 2.85
C ARG A 92 -19.43 -19.29 2.48
N ILE A 93 -19.25 -18.04 2.94
CA ILE A 93 -18.01 -17.27 2.70
C ILE A 93 -16.83 -17.96 3.39
N ARG A 94 -16.96 -18.35 4.66
CA ARG A 94 -15.89 -19.05 5.42
C ARG A 94 -15.48 -20.36 4.75
N LYS A 95 -16.43 -21.17 4.28
CA LYS A 95 -16.14 -22.43 3.57
C LYS A 95 -15.33 -22.20 2.30
N THR A 96 -15.68 -21.16 1.54
CA THR A 96 -15.01 -20.82 0.28
C THR A 96 -13.58 -20.32 0.54
N LEU A 97 -13.39 -19.43 1.52
CA LEU A 97 -12.06 -18.93 1.89
C LEU A 97 -11.14 -20.07 2.35
N ARG A 98 -11.66 -20.99 3.18
CA ARG A 98 -10.89 -22.18 3.63
C ARG A 98 -10.41 -23.04 2.46
N ARG A 99 -11.27 -23.26 1.46
CA ARG A 99 -10.91 -24.02 0.25
C ARG A 99 -9.75 -23.38 -0.50
N HIS A 100 -9.73 -22.05 -0.62
CA HIS A 100 -8.67 -21.32 -1.34
C HIS A 100 -7.38 -21.13 -0.52
N SER A 101 -7.46 -21.17 0.81
CA SER A 101 -6.29 -21.09 1.69
C SER A 101 -5.60 -22.44 1.91
N ASP A 102 -6.23 -23.56 1.54
CA ASP A 102 -5.66 -24.89 1.68
C ASP A 102 -4.66 -25.17 0.53
N PRO A 103 -3.35 -25.35 0.80
CA PRO A 103 -2.33 -25.50 -0.24
C PRO A 103 -2.50 -26.78 -1.09
N THR A 104 -3.36 -27.71 -0.67
CA THR A 104 -3.64 -28.99 -1.34
C THR A 104 -4.76 -28.90 -2.38
N SER A 105 -5.51 -27.79 -2.48
CA SER A 105 -6.62 -27.64 -3.45
C SER A 105 -6.21 -27.09 -4.81
N ASN A 106 -4.94 -26.69 -4.97
CA ASN A 106 -4.34 -26.18 -6.22
C ASN A 106 -3.49 -27.24 -6.96
N SER A 107 -3.84 -28.53 -6.89
CA SER A 107 -3.34 -29.50 -7.86
C SER A 107 -4.32 -29.59 -9.03
N PRO A 108 -3.90 -29.32 -10.28
CA PRO A 108 -4.72 -29.66 -11.44
C PRO A 108 -4.81 -31.19 -11.51
N SER A 109 -6.04 -31.70 -11.53
CA SER A 109 -6.30 -33.08 -11.94
C SER A 109 -5.75 -33.26 -13.35
N ALA A 110 -4.76 -34.15 -13.49
CA ALA A 110 -4.40 -34.79 -14.74
C ALA A 110 -5.37 -35.92 -15.05
#